data_AF-A0A841UBE0-F1
#
_entry.id   AF-A0A841UBE0-F1
#
_cell.length_a   1.000
_cell.length_b   1.000
_cell.length_c   1.000
_cell.angle_alpha   90.00
_cell.angle_beta   90.00
_cell.angle_gamma   90.00
#
_symmetry.space_group_name_H-M   'P 1'
#
loop_
_entity.id
_entity.type
_entity.pdbx_description
1 polymer ?
#
loop_
_entity_poly.entity_id
_entity_poly.type
_entity_poly.pdbx_seq_one_letter_code
_entity_poly.pdbx_strand_id
1 'polypeptide(L)'
;MNQPFIRNHQYNLIRKQVRLLQHTCQTVFDPKVVKSVRESVQLRIAEAFPNATGEQAAALEAFLPYDKEEQFQSYLRSLEPYLEPFPPTTEAQLRKLFPKAKKLKLPDLEAVDFRRVSYLGWTDIATNKLFLVYPMDGKLAGVEGRFTPANKKSTCFLCNKQEEVALFTATAKSKPAGASPDYYKAIGNYLCVDSKKCNDNLTEIDALERFLADVLG
;
A
#
# COMPACT_ATOMS: atom_id res chain seq x y z
N MET A 1 9.77 25.45 0.16
CA MET A 1 8.90 24.43 -0.45
C MET A 1 9.28 23.12 0.19
N ASN A 2 8.37 22.49 0.95
CA ASN A 2 8.71 21.25 1.64
C ASN A 2 8.68 20.10 0.64
N GLN A 3 9.76 19.36 0.55
CA GLN A 3 9.88 18.22 -0.36
C GLN A 3 8.93 17.10 0.10
N PRO A 4 8.05 16.57 -0.77
CA PRO A 4 7.22 15.42 -0.43
C PRO A 4 8.09 14.21 -0.04
N PHE A 5 7.69 13.51 1.02
CA PHE A 5 8.46 12.39 1.58
C PHE A 5 7.58 11.30 2.20
N ILE A 6 6.27 11.54 2.29
CA ILE A 6 5.32 10.61 2.88
C ILE A 6 4.65 9.80 1.77
N ARG A 7 4.97 8.52 1.66
CA ARG A 7 4.29 7.61 0.73
C ARG A 7 2.90 7.24 1.24
N ASN A 8 2.02 6.78 0.36
CA ASN A 8 0.63 6.43 0.70
C ASN A 8 0.52 5.44 1.88
N HIS A 9 1.31 4.36 1.91
CA HIS A 9 1.27 3.39 3.00
C HIS A 9 1.71 3.99 4.35
N GLN A 10 2.71 4.87 4.35
CA GLN A 10 3.15 5.60 5.54
C GLN A 10 2.07 6.59 6.02
N TYR A 11 1.41 7.29 5.11
CA TYR A 11 0.27 8.15 5.47
C TYR A 11 -0.88 7.34 6.08
N ASN A 12 -1.19 6.16 5.52
CA ASN A 12 -2.19 5.26 6.09
C ASN A 12 -1.81 4.77 7.48
N LEU A 13 -0.53 4.49 7.71
CA LEU A 13 0.00 4.17 9.04
C LEU A 13 -0.22 5.33 10.01
N ILE A 14 0.21 6.55 9.66
CA ILE A 14 -0.01 7.75 10.48
C ILE A 14 -1.50 7.90 10.80
N ARG A 15 -2.37 7.85 9.79
CA ARG A 15 -3.82 7.95 9.95
C ARG A 15 -4.37 6.89 10.90
N LYS A 16 -3.89 5.65 10.83
CA LYS A 16 -4.29 4.56 11.72
C LYS A 16 -3.85 4.83 13.17
N GLN A 17 -2.61 5.26 13.37
CA GLN A 17 -2.06 5.53 14.71
C GLN A 17 -2.70 6.77 15.37
N VAL A 18 -2.93 7.83 14.60
CA VAL A 18 -3.62 9.04 15.08
C VAL A 18 -5.05 8.74 15.50
N ARG A 19 -5.79 7.95 14.70
CA ARG A 19 -7.16 7.54 15.07
C ARG A 19 -7.20 6.67 16.33
N LEU A 20 -6.19 5.83 16.53
CA LEU A 20 -6.04 5.07 17.77
C LEU A 20 -5.89 6.03 18.96
N LEU A 21 -4.94 6.97 18.89
CA LEU A 21 -4.71 7.95 19.95
C LEU A 21 -5.95 8.80 20.23
N GLN A 22 -6.59 9.32 19.19
CA GLN A 22 -7.84 10.07 19.27
C GLN A 22 -8.91 9.27 20.03
N HIS A 23 -9.15 8.02 19.63
CA HIS A 23 -10.12 7.17 20.29
C HIS A 23 -9.76 6.94 21.77
N THR A 24 -8.48 6.72 22.08
CA THR A 24 -8.00 6.57 23.45
C THR A 24 -8.25 7.84 24.27
N CYS A 25 -7.93 9.02 23.76
CA CYS A 25 -8.21 10.30 24.43
C CYS A 25 -9.71 10.50 24.73
N GLN A 26 -10.60 9.95 23.90
CA GLN A 26 -12.05 10.09 24.06
C GLN A 26 -12.68 9.05 25.00
N THR A 27 -12.07 7.89 25.15
CA THR A 27 -12.69 6.73 25.83
C THR A 27 -11.99 6.30 27.10
N VAL A 28 -10.74 6.73 27.34
CA VAL A 28 -9.92 6.30 28.46
C VAL A 28 -9.70 7.46 29.42
N PHE A 29 -10.03 7.25 30.70
CA PHE A 29 -9.90 8.27 31.75
C PHE A 29 -8.52 8.30 32.42
N ASP A 30 -7.77 7.19 32.42
CA ASP A 30 -6.44 7.13 33.07
C ASP A 30 -5.38 7.87 32.23
N PRO A 31 -4.82 8.99 32.73
CA PRO A 31 -3.82 9.76 32.01
C PRO A 31 -2.53 8.98 31.71
N LYS A 32 -2.18 7.99 32.54
CA LYS A 32 -1.00 7.14 32.31
C LYS A 32 -1.19 6.24 31.09
N VAL A 33 -2.39 5.69 30.91
CA VAL A 33 -2.72 4.87 29.73
C VAL A 33 -2.69 5.72 28.46
N VAL A 34 -3.31 6.91 28.49
CA VAL A 34 -3.28 7.85 27.36
C VAL A 34 -1.84 8.22 26.99
N LYS A 35 -1.01 8.52 27.99
CA LYS A 35 0.42 8.82 27.79
C LYS A 35 1.16 7.66 27.14
N SER A 36 1.00 6.43 27.63
CA SER A 36 1.64 5.25 27.05
C SER A 36 1.21 4.99 25.61
N VAL A 37 -0.08 5.17 25.29
CA VAL A 37 -0.56 5.06 23.90
C VAL A 37 0.05 6.14 23.01
N ARG A 38 0.16 7.37 23.51
CA ARG A 38 0.78 8.48 22.78
C ARG A 38 2.25 8.21 22.46
N GLU A 39 3.03 7.76 23.45
CA GLU A 39 4.44 7.38 23.27
C GLU A 39 4.59 6.21 22.28
N SER A 40 3.70 5.22 22.35
CA SER A 40 3.67 4.10 21.39
C SER A 40 3.37 4.57 19.97
N VAL A 41 2.38 5.45 19.80
CA VAL A 41 2.03 6.04 18.50
C VAL A 41 3.19 6.85 17.93
N GLN A 42 3.86 7.66 18.75
CA GLN A 42 5.06 8.40 18.35
C GLN A 42 6.15 7.46 17.85
N LEU A 43 6.48 6.43 18.64
CA LEU A 43 7.51 5.45 18.28
C LEU A 43 7.19 4.75 16.96
N ARG A 44 5.95 4.29 16.78
CA ARG A 44 5.51 3.62 15.54
C ARG A 44 5.61 4.49 14.31
N ILE A 45 5.30 5.79 14.44
CA ILE A 45 5.47 6.72 13.34
C ILE A 45 6.96 6.94 13.07
N ALA A 46 7.77 7.17 14.11
CA ALA A 46 9.21 7.36 13.95
C ALA A 46 9.92 6.16 13.25
N GLU A 47 9.55 4.92 13.63
CA GLU A 47 10.06 3.69 13.00
C GLU A 47 9.79 3.62 11.49
N ALA A 48 8.68 4.19 11.03
CA ALA A 48 8.32 4.22 9.61
C ALA A 48 9.05 5.30 8.79
N PHE A 49 9.78 6.20 9.46
CA PHE A 49 10.56 7.26 8.82
C PHE A 49 11.98 7.34 9.40
N PRO A 50 12.80 6.26 9.26
CA PRO A 50 14.13 6.19 9.86
C PRO A 50 15.09 7.27 9.34
N ASN A 51 14.80 7.84 8.17
CA ASN A 51 15.62 8.87 7.51
C ASN A 51 14.97 10.26 7.54
N ALA A 52 13.99 10.51 8.41
CA ALA A 52 13.35 11.82 8.53
C ALA A 52 14.37 12.90 8.93
N THR A 53 14.35 14.04 8.24
CA THR A 53 15.09 15.23 8.71
C THR A 53 14.45 15.79 9.99
N GLY A 54 15.15 16.67 10.71
CA GLY A 54 14.60 17.32 11.91
C GLY A 54 13.28 18.06 11.65
N GLU A 55 13.15 18.72 10.48
CA GLU A 55 11.91 19.40 10.08
C GLU A 55 10.78 18.40 9.78
N GLN A 56 11.10 17.28 9.10
CA GLN A 56 10.13 16.23 8.81
C GLN A 56 9.66 15.53 10.09
N ALA A 57 10.58 15.24 11.02
CA ALA A 57 10.26 14.67 12.32
C ALA A 57 9.33 15.62 13.12
N ALA A 58 9.63 16.91 13.17
CA ALA A 58 8.78 17.90 13.82
C ALA A 58 7.37 17.95 13.19
N ALA A 59 7.26 17.84 11.87
CA ALA A 59 5.97 17.76 11.18
C ALA A 59 5.20 16.48 11.56
N LEU A 60 5.87 15.33 11.64
CA LEU A 60 5.29 14.04 12.03
C LEU A 60 4.88 13.98 13.50
N GLU A 61 5.52 14.77 14.37
CA GLU A 61 5.26 14.79 15.82
C GLU A 61 4.30 15.92 16.23
N ALA A 62 3.83 16.74 15.29
CA ALA A 62 2.97 17.88 15.58
C ALA A 62 1.65 17.50 16.30
N PHE A 63 1.24 16.24 16.26
CA PHE A 63 0.06 15.73 16.96
C PHE A 63 0.25 15.49 18.47
N LEU A 64 1.49 15.46 18.96
CA LEU A 64 1.81 15.13 20.35
C LEU A 64 1.12 15.99 21.43
N PRO A 65 0.77 17.26 21.23
CA PRO A 65 0.03 18.02 22.24
C PRO A 65 -1.50 17.98 22.05
N TYR A 66 -2.02 17.20 21.09
CA TYR A 66 -3.46 17.22 20.76
C TYR A 66 -4.26 16.22 21.59
N ASP A 67 -5.50 16.60 21.89
CA ASP A 67 -6.45 15.77 22.65
C ASP A 67 -7.86 15.81 22.05
N LYS A 68 -8.15 16.78 21.18
CA LYS A 68 -9.47 16.98 20.57
C LYS A 68 -9.53 16.45 19.14
N GLU A 69 -10.72 16.04 18.74
CA GLU A 69 -10.97 15.45 17.42
C GLU A 69 -10.56 16.39 16.28
N GLU A 70 -10.93 17.66 16.40
CA GLU A 70 -10.67 18.68 15.37
C GLU A 70 -9.17 18.91 15.18
N GLN A 71 -8.36 18.77 16.23
CA GLN A 71 -6.91 18.91 16.16
C GLN A 71 -6.30 17.76 15.37
N PHE A 72 -6.73 16.52 15.63
CA PHE A 72 -6.26 15.34 14.89
C PHE A 72 -6.69 15.35 13.42
N GLN A 73 -7.91 15.80 13.11
CA GLN A 73 -8.35 15.97 11.72
C GLN A 73 -7.58 17.08 11.00
N SER A 74 -7.29 18.18 11.69
CA SER A 74 -6.46 19.26 11.14
C SER A 74 -5.02 18.78 10.86
N TYR A 75 -4.45 18.00 11.78
CA TYR A 75 -3.14 17.37 11.62
C TYR A 75 -3.05 16.49 10.38
N LEU A 76 -4.00 15.58 10.18
CA LEU A 76 -3.96 14.69 9.01
C LEU A 76 -4.04 15.48 7.70
N ARG A 77 -4.82 16.57 7.66
CA ARG A 77 -4.88 17.46 6.49
C ARG A 77 -3.59 18.26 6.28
N SER A 78 -2.91 18.66 7.34
CA SER A 78 -1.65 19.41 7.21
C SER A 78 -0.52 18.56 6.61
N LEU A 79 -0.65 17.23 6.62
CA LEU A 79 0.29 16.31 5.98
C LEU A 79 0.07 16.13 4.46
N GLU A 80 -1.08 16.54 3.91
CA GLU A 80 -1.39 16.33 2.48
C GLU A 80 -0.34 16.92 1.51
N PRO A 81 0.24 18.11 1.75
CA PRO A 81 1.30 18.66 0.90
C PRO A 81 2.61 17.85 0.92
N TYR A 82 2.81 17.00 1.92
CA TYR A 82 4.02 16.17 2.05
C TYR A 82 3.86 14.78 1.40
N LEU A 83 2.69 14.48 0.84
CA LEU A 83 2.42 13.21 0.18
C LEU A 83 3.22 13.09 -1.12
N GLU A 84 4.11 12.11 -1.14
CA GLU A 84 4.83 11.70 -2.34
C GLU A 84 3.89 10.86 -3.21
N PRO A 85 3.53 11.33 -4.42
CA PRO A 85 2.68 10.57 -5.31
C PRO A 85 3.40 9.33 -5.85
N PHE A 86 2.63 8.28 -6.14
CA PHE A 86 3.10 7.15 -6.93
C PHE A 86 3.72 7.66 -8.25
N PRO A 87 4.84 7.07 -8.72
CA PRO A 87 5.56 7.59 -9.87
C PRO A 87 4.68 7.80 -11.11
N PRO A 88 4.87 8.89 -11.86
CA PRO A 88 4.11 9.15 -13.07
C PRO A 88 4.12 7.93 -14.00
N THR A 89 2.93 7.44 -14.28
CA THR A 89 2.72 6.22 -15.06
C THR A 89 1.92 6.56 -16.30
N THR A 90 2.45 6.20 -17.46
CA THR A 90 1.79 6.41 -18.75
C THR A 90 1.25 5.10 -19.31
N GLU A 91 0.24 5.18 -20.18
CA GLU A 91 -0.26 3.98 -20.87
C GLU A 91 0.84 3.23 -21.64
N ALA A 92 1.75 3.97 -22.28
CA ALA A 92 2.86 3.40 -23.03
C ALA A 92 3.80 2.57 -22.13
N GLN A 93 4.10 3.08 -20.93
CA GLN A 93 4.87 2.33 -19.93
C GLN A 93 4.13 1.07 -19.47
N LEU A 94 2.83 1.17 -19.18
CA LEU A 94 2.02 0.01 -18.78
C LEU A 94 1.98 -1.07 -19.86
N ARG A 95 1.78 -0.70 -21.13
CA ARG A 95 1.80 -1.67 -22.24
C ARG A 95 3.16 -2.35 -22.37
N LYS A 96 4.26 -1.64 -22.10
CA LYS A 96 5.62 -2.20 -22.12
C LYS A 96 5.85 -3.23 -21.01
N LEU A 97 5.19 -3.10 -19.86
CA LEU A 97 5.28 -4.08 -18.75
C LEU A 97 4.60 -5.41 -19.09
N PHE A 98 3.58 -5.39 -19.96
CA PHE A 98 2.76 -6.56 -20.30
C PHE A 98 2.74 -6.85 -21.81
N PRO A 99 3.89 -7.12 -22.47
CA PRO A 99 3.98 -7.25 -23.92
C PRO A 99 3.19 -8.45 -24.48
N LYS A 100 2.88 -9.45 -23.63
CA LYS A 100 2.08 -10.63 -24.01
C LYS A 100 0.57 -10.33 -24.02
N ALA A 101 0.12 -9.24 -23.41
CA ALA A 101 -1.28 -8.83 -23.35
C ALA A 101 -1.65 -7.91 -24.53
N LYS A 102 -1.81 -8.48 -25.73
CA LYS A 102 -2.05 -7.71 -26.98
C LYS A 102 -3.26 -6.76 -26.94
N LYS A 103 -4.28 -7.08 -26.16
CA LYS A 103 -5.50 -6.26 -25.96
C LYS A 103 -5.63 -5.82 -24.49
N LEU A 104 -4.52 -5.42 -23.88
CA LEU A 104 -4.52 -4.92 -22.50
C LEU A 104 -5.48 -3.73 -22.37
N LYS A 105 -6.55 -3.94 -21.60
CA LYS A 105 -7.40 -2.88 -21.09
C LYS A 105 -6.66 -2.20 -19.95
N LEU A 106 -6.51 -0.87 -20.04
CA LEU A 106 -5.85 -0.07 -19.03
C LEU A 106 -6.90 0.61 -18.14
N PRO A 107 -6.57 0.90 -16.87
CA PRO A 107 -7.42 1.73 -16.05
C PRO A 107 -7.39 3.17 -16.58
N ASP A 108 -8.44 3.93 -16.28
CA ASP A 108 -8.44 5.38 -16.49
C ASP A 108 -7.43 6.02 -15.52
N LEU A 109 -6.28 6.43 -16.05
CA LEU A 109 -5.19 6.99 -15.25
C LEU A 109 -5.47 8.43 -14.81
N GLU A 110 -6.36 9.16 -15.51
CA GLU A 110 -6.71 10.54 -15.15
C GLU A 110 -7.59 10.59 -13.91
N ALA A 111 -8.38 9.53 -13.67
CA ALA A 111 -9.22 9.38 -12.48
C ALA A 111 -8.46 8.93 -11.22
N VAL A 112 -7.16 8.61 -11.32
CA VAL A 112 -6.38 8.07 -10.19
C VAL A 112 -5.70 9.19 -9.41
N ASP A 113 -6.04 9.33 -8.12
CA ASP A 113 -5.22 10.14 -7.20
C ASP A 113 -3.96 9.37 -6.80
N PHE A 114 -2.86 9.59 -7.54
CA PHE A 114 -1.59 8.90 -7.32
C PHE A 114 -0.98 9.12 -5.92
N ARG A 115 -1.41 10.13 -5.16
CA ARG A 115 -1.00 10.32 -3.75
C ARG A 115 -1.60 9.27 -2.82
N ARG A 116 -2.66 8.58 -3.27
CA ARG A 116 -3.38 7.53 -2.54
C ARG A 116 -3.05 6.13 -3.04
N VAL A 117 -1.94 5.97 -3.78
CA VAL A 117 -1.55 4.71 -4.42
C VAL A 117 -0.18 4.28 -3.92
N SER A 118 -0.11 3.08 -3.36
CA SER A 118 1.13 2.36 -3.09
C SER A 118 1.45 1.36 -4.21
N TYR A 119 0.44 0.77 -4.83
CA TYR A 119 0.55 -0.06 -6.04
C TYR A 119 -0.63 0.18 -6.97
N LEU A 120 -0.39 0.18 -8.28
CA LEU A 120 -1.45 0.27 -9.27
C LEU A 120 -1.97 -1.14 -9.57
N GLY A 121 -3.27 -1.37 -9.36
CA GLY A 121 -3.90 -2.67 -9.58
C GLY A 121 -5.21 -2.53 -10.34
N TRP A 122 -5.42 -3.36 -11.38
CA TRP A 122 -6.69 -3.42 -12.11
C TRP A 122 -6.96 -4.81 -12.66
N THR A 123 -8.24 -5.15 -12.74
CA THR A 123 -8.69 -6.45 -13.25
C THR A 123 -9.19 -6.34 -14.69
N ASP A 124 -8.89 -7.34 -15.50
CA ASP A 124 -9.57 -7.57 -16.77
C ASP A 124 -10.56 -8.72 -16.62
N ILE A 125 -11.85 -8.36 -16.56
CA ILE A 125 -12.96 -9.30 -16.39
C ILE A 125 -13.01 -10.33 -17.53
N ALA A 126 -12.63 -9.95 -18.75
CA ALA A 126 -12.71 -10.84 -19.90
C ALA A 126 -11.71 -12.00 -19.80
N THR A 127 -10.57 -11.78 -19.14
CA THR A 127 -9.50 -12.77 -18.98
C THR A 127 -9.36 -13.31 -17.56
N ASN A 128 -10.17 -12.81 -16.62
CA ASN A 128 -10.04 -13.07 -15.19
C ASN A 128 -8.59 -12.89 -14.72
N LYS A 129 -7.96 -11.79 -15.15
CA LYS A 129 -6.59 -11.44 -14.77
C LYS A 129 -6.59 -10.20 -13.90
N LEU A 130 -5.70 -10.18 -12.92
CA LEU A 130 -5.29 -8.97 -12.21
C LEU A 130 -3.91 -8.58 -12.72
N PHE A 131 -3.75 -7.30 -13.03
CA PHE A 131 -2.48 -6.65 -13.30
C PHE A 131 -2.10 -5.82 -12.09
N LEU A 132 -0.86 -5.96 -11.63
CA LEU A 132 -0.29 -5.25 -10.50
C LEU A 132 1.01 -4.60 -10.94
N VAL A 133 1.15 -3.31 -10.66
CA VAL A 133 2.34 -2.50 -10.97
C VAL A 133 2.83 -1.79 -9.73
N TYR A 134 4.14 -1.88 -9.49
CA TYR A 134 4.80 -1.33 -8.30
C TYR A 134 6.21 -0.82 -8.64
N PRO A 135 6.65 0.34 -8.11
CA PRO A 135 8.00 0.83 -8.28
C PRO A 135 8.97 0.06 -7.38
N MET A 136 9.71 -0.89 -7.95
CA MET A 136 10.73 -1.68 -7.28
C MET A 136 12.12 -1.20 -7.73
N ASP A 137 13.00 -0.86 -6.80
CA ASP A 137 14.36 -0.34 -7.08
C ASP A 137 14.38 0.86 -8.07
N GLY A 138 13.39 1.76 -7.94
CA GLY A 138 13.25 2.93 -8.81
C GLY A 138 12.74 2.63 -10.22
N LYS A 139 12.32 1.40 -10.52
CA LYS A 139 11.76 0.99 -11.81
C LYS A 139 10.37 0.40 -11.64
N LEU A 140 9.46 0.67 -12.58
CA LEU A 140 8.15 0.02 -12.57
C LEU A 140 8.32 -1.47 -12.88
N ALA A 141 7.85 -2.31 -11.97
CA ALA A 141 7.72 -3.75 -12.12
C ALA A 141 6.25 -4.11 -12.31
N GLY A 142 5.98 -5.06 -13.21
CA GLY A 142 4.62 -5.52 -13.53
C GLY A 142 4.47 -7.03 -13.33
N VAL A 143 3.43 -7.42 -12.60
CA VAL A 143 2.99 -8.80 -12.42
C VAL A 143 1.56 -8.94 -12.91
N GLU A 144 1.31 -9.97 -13.71
CA GLU A 144 -0.04 -10.40 -14.08
C GLU A 144 -0.28 -11.81 -13.56
N GLY A 145 -1.53 -12.12 -13.25
CA GLY A 145 -1.90 -13.44 -12.74
C GLY A 145 -3.39 -13.70 -12.82
N ARG A 146 -3.77 -14.97 -12.64
CA ARG A 146 -5.16 -15.40 -12.59
C ARG A 146 -5.82 -14.82 -11.34
N PHE A 147 -7.02 -14.30 -11.49
CA PHE A 147 -7.80 -13.67 -10.45
C PHE A 147 -9.17 -14.35 -10.35
N THR A 148 -9.39 -15.10 -9.27
CA THR A 148 -10.60 -15.91 -9.07
C THR A 148 -11.35 -15.40 -7.85
N PRO A 149 -12.53 -14.76 -8.00
CA PRO A 149 -13.34 -14.30 -6.88
C PRO A 149 -13.60 -15.43 -5.88
N ALA A 150 -13.36 -15.17 -4.60
CA ALA A 150 -13.62 -16.17 -3.56
C ALA A 150 -15.05 -16.11 -3.02
N ASN A 151 -15.81 -15.06 -3.39
CA ASN A 151 -17.18 -14.78 -2.96
C ASN A 151 -17.35 -14.88 -1.43
N LYS A 152 -16.32 -14.44 -0.70
CA LYS A 152 -16.28 -14.42 0.77
C LYS A 152 -15.45 -13.26 1.27
N LYS A 153 -15.71 -12.86 2.52
CA LYS A 153 -14.79 -12.00 3.28
C LYS A 153 -13.68 -12.84 3.89
N SER A 154 -12.43 -12.38 3.75
CA SER A 154 -11.27 -12.99 4.37
C SER A 154 -10.15 -11.97 4.52
N THR A 155 -9.05 -12.36 5.16
CA THR A 155 -7.88 -11.50 5.32
C THR A 155 -7.13 -11.40 4.01
N CYS A 156 -6.98 -10.17 3.50
CA CYS A 156 -6.11 -9.87 2.37
C CYS A 156 -4.64 -9.95 2.79
N PHE A 157 -3.80 -10.67 2.03
CA PHE A 157 -2.38 -10.85 2.37
C PHE A 157 -1.55 -9.56 2.23
N LEU A 158 -2.02 -8.59 1.45
CA LEU A 158 -1.32 -7.30 1.26
C LEU A 158 -1.61 -6.35 2.41
N CYS A 159 -2.89 -5.98 2.60
CA CYS A 159 -3.27 -4.96 3.59
C CYS A 159 -3.62 -5.53 4.97
N ASN A 160 -3.66 -6.86 5.14
CA ASN A 160 -4.00 -7.56 6.39
C ASN A 160 -5.37 -7.16 6.98
N LYS A 161 -6.31 -6.70 6.13
CA LYS A 161 -7.69 -6.40 6.52
C LYS A 161 -8.66 -7.47 6.04
N GLN A 162 -9.74 -7.64 6.80
CA GLN A 162 -10.89 -8.42 6.36
C GLN A 162 -11.63 -7.64 5.28
N GLU A 163 -11.55 -8.13 4.06
CA GLU A 163 -12.20 -7.55 2.90
C GLU A 163 -12.83 -8.65 2.07
N GLU A 164 -13.64 -8.26 1.08
CA GLU A 164 -14.00 -9.19 0.01
C GLU A 164 -12.73 -9.52 -0.79
N VAL A 165 -12.44 -10.81 -0.96
CA VAL A 165 -11.17 -11.27 -1.53
C VAL A 165 -11.35 -12.13 -2.78
N ALA A 166 -10.32 -12.15 -3.61
CA ALA A 166 -10.12 -13.10 -4.69
C ALA A 166 -8.80 -13.84 -4.49
N LEU A 167 -8.75 -15.10 -4.93
CA LEU A 167 -7.50 -15.81 -5.06
C LEU A 167 -6.76 -15.25 -6.28
N PHE A 168 -5.65 -14.57 -6.03
CA PHE A 168 -4.72 -14.16 -7.08
C PHE A 168 -3.60 -15.17 -7.19
N THR A 169 -3.24 -15.59 -8.39
CA THR A 169 -2.17 -16.56 -8.64
C THR A 169 -1.31 -16.09 -9.80
N ALA A 170 -0.04 -15.81 -9.52
CA ALA A 170 0.95 -15.38 -10.52
C ALA A 170 1.97 -16.50 -10.76
N THR A 171 2.32 -16.73 -12.02
CA THR A 171 3.38 -17.67 -12.39
C THR A 171 4.74 -17.01 -12.17
N ALA A 172 5.60 -17.64 -11.37
CA ALA A 172 6.94 -17.16 -11.11
C ALA A 172 7.80 -17.22 -12.39
N LYS A 173 8.59 -16.16 -12.62
CA LYS A 173 9.50 -16.05 -13.75
C LYS A 173 10.87 -16.65 -13.45
N SER A 174 11.24 -16.73 -12.17
CA SER A 174 12.48 -17.35 -11.72
C SER A 174 12.42 -18.88 -11.79
N LYS A 175 13.54 -19.48 -12.18
CA LYS A 175 13.74 -20.94 -12.19
C LYS A 175 14.98 -21.28 -11.36
N PRO A 176 14.92 -22.30 -10.48
CA PRO A 176 16.11 -22.82 -9.80
C PRO A 176 17.19 -23.26 -10.80
N ALA A 177 18.46 -23.18 -10.39
CA ALA A 177 19.56 -23.73 -11.17
C ALA A 177 19.36 -25.24 -11.38
N GLY A 178 19.43 -25.70 -12.63
CA GLY A 178 19.19 -27.10 -13.00
C GLY A 178 17.71 -27.50 -13.13
N ALA A 179 16.77 -26.55 -13.04
CA ALA A 179 15.36 -26.83 -13.25
C ALA A 179 15.07 -27.26 -14.71
N SER A 180 14.09 -28.15 -14.88
CA SER A 180 13.69 -28.62 -16.21
C SER A 180 13.12 -27.49 -17.08
N PRO A 181 13.13 -27.64 -18.42
CA PRO A 181 12.47 -26.69 -19.33
C PRO A 181 11.00 -26.43 -18.95
N ASP A 182 10.31 -27.47 -18.47
CA ASP A 182 8.90 -27.44 -18.06
C ASP A 182 8.66 -27.02 -16.61
N TYR A 183 9.70 -26.56 -15.89
CA TYR A 183 9.54 -26.08 -14.52
C TYR A 183 8.49 -24.97 -14.44
N TYR A 184 7.47 -25.22 -13.61
CA TYR A 184 6.36 -24.33 -13.36
C TYR A 184 6.21 -24.11 -11.86
N LYS A 185 6.26 -22.84 -11.45
CA LYS A 185 5.95 -22.41 -10.09
C LYS A 185 4.90 -21.31 -10.17
N ALA A 186 3.86 -21.41 -9.37
CA ALA A 186 2.86 -20.37 -9.22
C ALA A 186 2.69 -20.03 -7.75
N ILE A 187 2.54 -18.73 -7.47
CA ILE A 187 2.41 -18.19 -6.13
C ILE A 187 1.01 -17.58 -6.03
N GLY A 188 0.23 -18.07 -5.06
CA GLY A 188 -1.16 -17.69 -4.91
C GLY A 188 -1.51 -17.30 -3.48
N ASN A 189 -2.24 -16.19 -3.33
CA ASN A 189 -2.74 -15.69 -2.05
C ASN A 189 -4.07 -14.97 -2.24
N TYR A 190 -4.85 -14.84 -1.16
CA TYR A 190 -6.08 -14.04 -1.16
C TYR A 190 -5.76 -12.55 -1.03
N LEU A 191 -6.18 -11.73 -1.98
CA LEU A 191 -6.09 -10.27 -1.90
C LEU A 191 -7.45 -9.61 -2.17
N CYS A 192 -7.58 -8.34 -1.77
CA CYS A 192 -8.79 -7.56 -1.93
C CYS A 192 -9.32 -7.58 -3.38
N VAL A 193 -10.63 -7.69 -3.54
CA VAL A 193 -11.24 -7.53 -4.87
C VAL A 193 -11.06 -6.10 -5.38
N ASP A 194 -11.21 -5.12 -4.49
CA ASP A 194 -11.02 -3.70 -4.77
C ASP A 194 -9.58 -3.27 -4.45
N SER A 195 -8.80 -2.99 -5.51
CA SER A 195 -7.41 -2.52 -5.38
C SER A 195 -7.32 -1.11 -4.77
N LYS A 196 -8.32 -0.24 -4.97
CA LYS A 196 -8.37 1.09 -4.35
C LYS A 196 -8.56 0.94 -2.84
N LYS A 197 -9.52 0.12 -2.42
CA LYS A 197 -9.74 -0.17 -0.99
C LYS A 197 -8.54 -0.85 -0.34
N CYS A 198 -7.83 -1.70 -1.08
CA CYS A 198 -6.58 -2.28 -0.62
C CYS A 198 -5.51 -1.20 -0.38
N ASN A 199 -5.32 -0.27 -1.31
CA ASN A 199 -4.39 0.85 -1.18
C ASN A 199 -4.77 1.79 -0.03
N ASP A 200 -6.06 2.00 0.24
CA ASP A 200 -6.54 2.79 1.39
C ASP A 200 -6.24 2.11 2.74
N ASN A 201 -6.15 0.77 2.75
CA ASN A 201 -5.90 -0.05 3.94
C ASN A 201 -4.43 -0.41 4.16
N LEU A 202 -3.59 -0.31 3.13
CA LEU A 202 -2.20 -0.75 3.16
C LEU A 202 -1.36 0.18 4.05
N THR A 203 -0.75 -0.35 5.10
CA THR A 203 0.14 0.40 6.01
C THR A 203 1.61 0.00 5.88
N GLU A 204 1.88 -1.20 5.37
CA GLU A 204 3.23 -1.76 5.18
C GLU A 204 3.38 -2.27 3.75
N ILE A 205 4.62 -2.32 3.24
CA ILE A 205 4.92 -2.77 1.87
C ILE A 205 5.62 -4.14 1.81
N ASP A 206 6.16 -4.63 2.92
CA ASP A 206 6.97 -5.86 2.95
C ASP A 206 6.29 -7.06 2.29
N ALA A 207 4.99 -7.26 2.55
CA ALA A 207 4.22 -8.36 1.97
C ALA A 207 4.07 -8.23 0.44
N LEU A 208 3.93 -6.99 -0.05
CA LEU A 208 3.86 -6.68 -1.47
C LEU A 208 5.21 -6.90 -2.15
N GLU A 209 6.28 -6.32 -1.59
CA GLU A 209 7.62 -6.42 -2.13
C GLU A 209 8.12 -7.87 -2.14
N ARG A 210 7.89 -8.60 -1.05
CA ARG A 210 8.22 -10.04 -0.98
C ARG A 210 7.48 -10.84 -2.04
N PHE A 211 6.19 -10.60 -2.21
CA PHE A 211 5.42 -11.28 -3.25
C PHE A 211 5.96 -10.97 -4.66
N LEU A 212 6.30 -9.71 -4.93
CA LEU A 212 6.89 -9.30 -6.21
C LEU A 212 8.25 -9.94 -6.43
N ALA A 213 9.13 -9.95 -5.43
CA ALA A 213 10.43 -10.61 -5.47
C ALA A 213 10.27 -12.12 -5.77
N ASP A 214 9.39 -12.81 -5.03
CA ASP A 214 9.17 -14.26 -5.23
C ASP A 214 8.63 -14.60 -6.63
N VAL A 215 7.85 -13.70 -7.23
CA VAL A 215 7.28 -13.88 -8.59
C VAL A 215 8.26 -13.48 -9.68
N LEU A 216 9.01 -12.39 -9.52
CA LEU A 216 9.86 -11.83 -10.57
C LEU A 216 11.26 -12.46 -10.61
N GLY A 217 11.78 -12.92 -9.46
CA GLY A 217 13.14 -13.46 -9.33
C GLY A 217 14.13 -12.44 -8.82
#